data_AF-I3CG19-F1
#
_entry.id   AF-I3CG19-F1
#
_cell.length_a   1.000
_cell.length_b   1.000
_cell.length_c   1.000
_cell.angle_alpha   90.00
_cell.angle_beta   90.00
_cell.angle_gamma   90.00
#
_symmetry.space_group_name_H-M   'P 1'
#
loop_
_entity.id
_entity.type
_entity.pdbx_description
1 polymer ?
#
loop_
_entity_poly.entity_id
_entity_poly.type
_entity_poly.pdbx_seq_one_letter_code
_entity_poly.pdbx_strand_id
1 'polypeptide(L)'
;MTNNNPDKSMQLQDGLLKTLCDGKVMVSIYLTNGIRLSGRINTYDRYCIVLDNDSHTASQVVYKHAISTISPQQAGDEKHTGHNTGHGSHGGGHGSHGSHG
;
A
#
# COMPACT_ATOMS: atom_id res chain seq x y z
N MET A 1 2.63 25.22 -24.15
CA MET A 1 1.43 24.99 -23.33
C MET A 1 1.08 23.51 -23.42
N THR A 2 1.21 22.72 -22.36
CA THR A 2 0.89 21.28 -22.38
C THR A 2 -0.63 21.10 -22.37
N ASN A 3 -1.15 20.47 -23.42
CA ASN A 3 -2.58 20.24 -23.64
C ASN A 3 -3.12 19.18 -22.67
N ASN A 4 -3.54 19.62 -21.47
CA ASN A 4 -4.15 18.75 -20.47
C ASN A 4 -5.66 18.74 -20.71
N ASN A 5 -6.14 17.82 -21.56
CA ASN A 5 -7.58 17.61 -21.73
C ASN A 5 -8.09 16.81 -20.52
N PRO A 6 -8.85 17.40 -19.58
CA PRO A 6 -9.29 16.73 -18.36
C PRO A 6 -10.07 15.43 -18.64
N ASP A 7 -10.77 15.38 -19.78
CA ASP A 7 -11.51 14.21 -20.23
C ASP A 7 -10.60 13.01 -20.49
N LYS A 8 -9.39 13.24 -21.04
CA LYS A 8 -8.44 12.14 -21.33
C LYS A 8 -7.88 11.54 -20.05
N SER A 9 -7.56 12.36 -19.05
CA SER A 9 -7.07 11.88 -17.75
C SER A 9 -8.15 11.12 -16.98
N MET A 10 -9.40 11.57 -17.04
CA MET A 10 -10.54 10.88 -16.44
C MET A 10 -10.77 9.53 -17.13
N GLN A 11 -10.77 9.49 -18.46
CA GLN A 11 -10.91 8.26 -19.24
C GLN A 11 -9.81 7.22 -18.95
N LEU A 12 -8.56 7.67 -18.77
CA LEU A 12 -7.46 6.78 -18.42
C LEU A 12 -7.64 6.19 -17.01
N GLN A 13 -8.00 7.03 -16.04
CA GLN A 13 -8.27 6.57 -14.67
C GLN A 13 -9.43 5.58 -14.64
N ASP A 14 -10.55 5.93 -15.27
CA ASP A 14 -11.75 5.09 -15.30
C ASP A 14 -11.48 3.77 -16.02
N GLY A 15 -10.74 3.80 -17.14
CA GLY A 15 -10.32 2.61 -17.86
C GLY A 15 -9.44 1.68 -17.00
N LEU A 16 -8.44 2.24 -16.31
CA LEU A 16 -7.58 1.48 -15.41
C LEU A 16 -8.37 0.86 -14.26
N LEU A 17 -9.17 1.66 -13.55
CA LEU A 17 -9.96 1.19 -12.39
C LEU A 17 -10.99 0.14 -12.81
N LYS A 18 -11.59 0.30 -14.00
CA LYS A 18 -12.50 -0.70 -14.57
C LYS A 18 -11.80 -2.03 -14.78
N THR A 19 -10.63 -2.03 -15.42
CA THR A 19 -9.85 -3.26 -15.66
C THR A 19 -9.48 -3.96 -14.35
N LEU A 20 -9.05 -3.22 -13.33
CA LEU A 20 -8.68 -3.79 -12.03
C LEU A 20 -9.88 -4.34 -11.26
N CYS A 21 -11.02 -3.64 -11.30
CA CYS A 21 -12.27 -4.01 -10.65
C CYS A 21 -12.93 -5.24 -11.29
N ASP A 22 -13.08 -5.23 -12.62
CA ASP A 22 -13.71 -6.32 -13.37
C ASP A 22 -12.84 -7.58 -13.34
N GLY A 23 -11.53 -7.42 -13.45
CA GLY A 23 -10.57 -8.53 -13.42
C GLY A 23 -10.30 -9.09 -12.01
N LYS A 24 -10.90 -8.51 -10.95
CA LYS A 24 -10.66 -8.88 -9.54
C LYS A 24 -9.17 -9.01 -9.22
N VAL A 25 -8.40 -8.10 -9.81
CA VAL A 25 -6.94 -8.07 -9.71
C VAL A 25 -6.56 -7.68 -8.28
N MET A 26 -5.63 -8.41 -7.70
CA MET A 26 -5.07 -8.03 -6.40
C MET A 26 -4.22 -6.77 -6.59
N VAL A 27 -4.46 -5.74 -5.78
CA VAL A 27 -3.79 -4.44 -5.88
C VAL A 27 -3.14 -4.06 -4.56
N SER A 28 -2.04 -3.32 -4.65
CA SER A 28 -1.47 -2.54 -3.56
C SER A 28 -1.83 -1.07 -3.75
N ILE A 29 -2.52 -0.50 -2.77
CA ILE A 29 -2.82 0.93 -2.69
C ILE A 29 -1.89 1.56 -1.66
N TYR A 30 -1.08 2.50 -2.12
CA TYR A 30 -0.15 3.27 -1.29
C TYR A 30 -0.80 4.59 -0.94
N LEU A 31 -0.85 4.89 0.35
CA LEU A 31 -1.38 6.16 0.86
C LEU A 31 -0.26 7.20 0.96
N THR A 32 -0.63 8.47 0.92
CA THR A 32 0.31 9.60 1.02
C THR A 32 1.09 9.63 2.34
N ASN A 33 0.58 9.01 3.39
CA ASN A 33 1.27 8.84 4.68
C ASN A 33 2.23 7.62 4.72
N GLY A 34 2.35 6.87 3.62
CA GLY A 34 3.24 5.70 3.50
C GLY A 34 2.61 4.36 3.87
N ILE A 35 1.36 4.33 4.35
CA ILE A 35 0.66 3.05 4.62
C ILE A 35 0.33 2.35 3.30
N ARG A 36 0.49 1.02 3.27
CA ARG A 36 0.09 0.17 2.14
C ARG A 36 -1.13 -0.66 2.51
N LEU A 37 -2.19 -0.54 1.72
CA LEU A 37 -3.36 -1.40 1.75
C LEU A 37 -3.25 -2.44 0.63
N SER A 38 -3.68 -3.67 0.88
CA SER A 38 -3.69 -4.76 -0.10
C SER A 38 -5.08 -5.36 -0.17
N GLY A 39 -5.57 -5.62 -1.39
CA GLY A 39 -6.91 -6.16 -1.59
C GLY A 39 -7.36 -6.11 -3.03
N ARG A 40 -8.65 -6.33 -3.27
CA ARG A 40 -9.27 -6.21 -4.59
C ARG A 40 -10.22 -5.02 -4.61
N ILE A 41 -10.27 -4.32 -5.74
CA ILE A 41 -11.23 -3.22 -5.92
C ILE A 41 -12.62 -3.83 -6.13
N ASN A 42 -13.55 -3.51 -5.25
CA ASN A 42 -14.94 -3.96 -5.33
C ASN A 42 -15.75 -3.01 -6.22
N THR A 43 -15.71 -1.72 -5.90
CA THR A 43 -16.36 -0.63 -6.63
C THR A 43 -15.55 0.66 -6.49
N TYR A 44 -15.83 1.65 -7.33
CA TYR A 44 -15.20 2.97 -7.26
C TYR A 44 -16.14 4.04 -7.84
N ASP A 45 -15.93 5.28 -7.42
CA ASP A 45 -16.58 6.45 -8.00
C ASP A 45 -15.56 7.56 -8.29
N ARG A 46 -16.02 8.80 -8.43
CA ARG A 46 -15.15 9.96 -8.65
C ARG A 46 -14.18 10.21 -7.48
N TYR A 47 -14.55 9.93 -6.23
CA TYR A 47 -13.84 10.37 -5.02
C TYR A 47 -13.24 9.24 -4.19
N CYS A 48 -13.80 8.04 -4.24
CA CYS A 48 -13.36 6.92 -3.39
C CYS A 48 -13.31 5.58 -4.15
N ILE A 49 -12.65 4.62 -3.50
CA ILE A 49 -12.50 3.24 -3.94
C ILE A 49 -12.92 2.36 -2.76
N VAL A 50 -13.78 1.37 -3.00
CA VAL A 50 -14.07 0.32 -2.04
C VAL A 50 -13.08 -0.82 -2.26
N LEU A 51 -12.26 -1.10 -1.25
CA LEU A 51 -11.23 -2.14 -1.27
C LEU A 51 -11.67 -3.30 -0.36
N ASP A 52 -11.79 -4.49 -0.93
CA ASP A 52 -12.04 -5.72 -0.18
C ASP A 52 -10.70 -6.36 0.20
N ASN A 53 -10.58 -6.78 1.47
CA ASN A 53 -9.46 -7.60 1.90
C ASN A 53 -9.56 -9.04 1.35
N ASP A 54 -8.49 -9.82 1.48
CA ASP A 54 -8.43 -11.18 0.91
C ASP A 54 -9.54 -12.12 1.44
N SER A 55 -9.99 -11.91 2.68
CA SER A 55 -11.10 -12.67 3.29
C SER A 55 -12.49 -12.30 2.74
N HIS A 56 -12.64 -11.22 1.94
CA HIS A 56 -13.93 -10.65 1.49
C HIS A 56 -14.95 -10.36 2.61
N THR A 57 -14.52 -10.35 3.88
CA THR A 57 -15.38 -10.13 5.05
C THR A 57 -15.31 -8.69 5.55
N ALA A 58 -14.31 -7.92 5.11
CA ALA A 58 -14.13 -6.53 5.47
C ALA A 58 -13.83 -5.67 4.23
N SER A 59 -14.81 -4.86 3.84
CA SER A 59 -14.64 -3.80 2.85
C SER A 59 -14.29 -2.49 3.54
N GLN A 60 -13.35 -1.73 2.98
CA GLN A 60 -12.99 -0.40 3.45
C GLN A 60 -13.11 0.63 2.32
N VAL A 61 -13.53 1.84 2.67
CA VAL A 61 -13.57 2.97 1.73
C VAL A 61 -12.25 3.73 1.82
N VAL A 62 -11.57 3.87 0.68
CA VAL A 62 -10.32 4.62 0.55
C VAL A 62 -10.58 5.87 -0.29
N TYR A 63 -10.36 7.05 0.29
CA TYR A 63 -10.52 8.31 -0.44
C TYR A 63 -9.32 8.57 -1.36
N LYS A 64 -9.59 8.93 -2.61
CA LYS A 64 -8.55 9.19 -3.62
C LYS A 64 -7.57 10.30 -3.23
N HIS A 65 -7.99 11.29 -2.44
CA HIS A 65 -7.09 12.34 -1.96
C HIS A 65 -5.98 11.82 -1.03
N ALA A 66 -6.19 10.67 -0.40
CA ALA A 66 -5.22 10.02 0.48
C ALA A 66 -4.36 9.00 -0.26
N ILE A 67 -4.65 8.69 -1.52
CA ILE A 67 -3.94 7.70 -2.32
C ILE A 67 -2.80 8.39 -3.07
N SER A 68 -1.57 7.88 -2.92
CA SER A 68 -0.44 8.29 -3.75
C SER A 68 -0.34 7.44 -5.02
N THR A 69 -0.51 6.12 -4.89
CA THR A 69 -0.25 5.16 -5.98
C THR A 69 -1.15 3.94 -5.89
N ILE A 70 -1.58 3.41 -7.02
CA ILE A 70 -2.24 2.10 -7.15
C ILE A 70 -1.37 1.23 -8.05
N SER A 71 -0.99 0.04 -7.58
CA SER A 71 -0.15 -0.90 -8.32
C SER A 71 -0.81 -2.28 -8.35
N PRO A 72 -1.01 -2.90 -9.53
CA PRO A 72 -1.45 -4.29 -9.63
C PRO A 72 -0.37 -5.23 -9.10
N GLN A 73 -0.74 -6.20 -8.28
CA GLN A 73 0.18 -7.27 -7.89
C GLN A 73 0.29 -8.26 -9.06
N GLN A 74 1.53 -8.50 -9.50
CA GLN A 74 1.77 -9.59 -10.45
C GLN A 74 1.64 -10.92 -9.69
N ALA A 75 1.21 -11.98 -10.39
CA ALA A 75 1.18 -13.33 -9.84
C ALA A 75 2.62 -13.77 -9.46
N GLY A 76 3.06 -13.42 -8.25
CA GLY A 76 4.44 -13.60 -7.79
C GLY A 76 4.81 -12.84 -6.52
N ASP A 77 4.10 -11.76 -6.16
CA ASP A 77 4.46 -10.90 -5.01
C ASP A 77 3.82 -11.30 -3.66
N GLU A 78 3.15 -12.46 -3.61
CA GLU A 78 2.50 -13.01 -2.41
C GLU A 78 3.49 -13.68 -1.44
N LYS A 79 4.60 -13.00 -1.12
CA LYS A 79 5.47 -13.41 0.01
C LYS A 79 5.11 -12.63 1.26
N HIS A 80 4.35 -13.30 2.12
CA HIS A 80 4.25 -13.14 3.59
C HIS A 80 5.39 -12.31 4.20
N THR A 81 5.10 -11.10 4.71
CA THR A 81 5.95 -10.48 5.74
C THR A 81 5.30 -10.71 7.10
N GLY A 82 5.64 -11.84 7.71
CA GLY A 82 5.32 -12.12 9.11
C GLY A 82 5.94 -11.08 10.03
N HIS A 83 5.28 -10.86 11.16
CA HIS A 83 5.74 -10.04 12.28
C HIS A 83 7.09 -10.55 12.79
N ASN A 84 8.07 -9.64 13.00
CA ASN A 84 9.29 -9.96 13.74
C ASN A 84 9.45 -8.99 14.91
N THR A 85 9.11 -9.45 16.12
CA THR A 85 9.43 -8.78 17.38
C THR A 85 10.84 -9.18 17.78
N GLY A 86 11.85 -8.43 17.32
CA GLY A 86 13.25 -8.57 17.76
C GLY A 86 13.58 -7.50 18.80
N HIS A 87 13.61 -7.90 20.08
CA HIS A 87 13.98 -7.05 21.21
C HIS A 87 15.49 -6.77 21.21
N GLY A 88 15.85 -5.53 21.55
CA GLY A 88 17.15 -4.92 21.27
C GLY A 88 18.34 -5.47 22.06
N SER A 89 19.47 -5.52 21.36
CA SER A 89 20.81 -5.59 21.93
C SER A 89 21.33 -4.15 22.12
N HIS A 90 21.73 -3.79 23.33
CA HIS A 90 22.47 -2.55 23.62
C HIS A 90 23.76 -2.92 24.34
N GLY A 91 24.86 -2.73 23.62
CA GLY A 91 26.21 -2.74 24.16
C GLY A 91 26.59 -1.41 24.78
N GLY A 92 27.56 -1.46 25.68
CA GLY A 92 28.27 -0.30 26.21
C GLY A 92 29.57 -0.80 26.85
N GLY A 93 30.68 -0.55 26.16
CA GLY A 93 32.02 -0.87 26.64
C GLY A 93 32.69 0.25 27.41
N HIS A 94 33.98 0.02 27.64
CA HIS A 94 35.06 0.92 28.10
C HIS A 94 35.29 1.10 29.62
N GLY A 95 36.53 0.78 30.03
CA GLY A 95 37.16 1.38 31.22
C GLY A 95 38.14 0.48 31.97
N SER A 96 39.42 0.52 31.58
CA SER A 96 40.59 -0.09 32.25
C SER A 96 41.08 0.74 33.45
N HIS A 97 41.51 0.10 34.56
CA HIS A 97 42.69 0.43 35.41
C HIS A 97 42.65 -0.38 36.74
N GLY A 98 43.60 -1.30 37.01
CA GLY A 98 44.70 -1.13 38.00
C GLY A 98 44.34 -1.61 39.43
N SER A 99 44.74 -2.82 39.85
CA SER A 99 45.91 -3.14 40.72
C SER A 99 45.95 -2.45 42.10
N HIS A 100 45.70 -3.22 43.18
CA HIS A 100 46.60 -3.48 44.32
C HIS A 100 45.83 -3.86 45.60
N GLY A 101 46.36 -4.84 46.35
CA GLY A 101 46.10 -5.07 47.78
C GLY A 101 45.55 -6.43 48.11
#